data_AF-A0A4Y7RPG8-F1
#
_entry.id   AF-A0A4Y7RPG8-F1
#
_cell.length_a   1.000
_cell.length_b   1.000
_cell.length_c   1.000
_cell.angle_alpha   90.00
_cell.angle_beta   90.00
_cell.angle_gamma   90.00
#
_symmetry.space_group_name_H-M   'P 1'
#
loop_
_entity.id
_entity.type
_entity.pdbx_description
1 polymer ?
#
loop_
_entity_poly.entity_id
_entity_poly.type
_entity_poly.pdbx_seq_one_letter_code
_entity_poly.pdbx_strand_id
1 'polypeptide(L)'
;MSSFMLKILALLFMLIDHIGVFIPDLPIYLHWIGRLSAPIFIFCSTWGFTYTSSKKKYLIRLYVAGLVMAIIQVCINIENNFFRSLFSICIVILLIDSYRNKDGNFKKYLCMIPLQKEVFFSCHLPLKKIDWEYHLSNLPLFWFPLRFDA
;
A
#
# COMPACT_ATOMS: atom_id res chain seq x y z
N MET A 1 4.14 -23.87 -13.91
CA MET A 1 4.70 -22.56 -13.52
C MET A 1 4.71 -22.46 -12.01
N SER A 2 5.88 -22.34 -11.38
CA SER A 2 5.96 -22.20 -9.92
C SER A 2 5.45 -20.83 -9.49
N SER A 3 4.58 -20.75 -8.48
CA SER A 3 4.07 -19.48 -7.92
C SER A 3 5.20 -18.54 -7.47
N PHE A 4 6.40 -19.06 -7.26
CA PHE A 4 7.61 -18.28 -6.99
C PHE A 4 8.07 -17.46 -8.20
N MET A 5 8.04 -18.03 -9.41
CA MET A 5 8.46 -17.33 -10.63
C MET A 5 7.52 -16.17 -10.97
N LEU A 6 6.22 -16.35 -10.75
CA LEU A 6 5.23 -15.28 -10.95
C LEU A 6 5.45 -14.08 -10.02
N LYS A 7 5.87 -14.33 -8.77
CA LYS A 7 6.20 -13.26 -7.82
C LYS A 7 7.45 -12.49 -8.26
N ILE A 8 8.48 -13.21 -8.71
CA ILE A 8 9.71 -12.59 -9.23
C ILE A 8 9.38 -11.75 -10.46
N LEU A 9 8.57 -12.27 -11.39
CA LEU A 9 8.17 -11.54 -12.59
C LEU A 9 7.39 -10.26 -12.24
N ALA A 10 6.46 -10.34 -11.28
CA ALA A 10 5.72 -9.17 -10.82
C ALA A 10 6.64 -8.11 -10.19
N LEU A 11 7.62 -8.55 -9.40
CA LEU A 11 8.61 -7.66 -8.78
C LEU A 11 9.51 -7.00 -9.84
N LEU A 12 9.94 -7.74 -10.86
CA LEU A 12 10.71 -7.20 -11.97
C LEU A 12 9.92 -6.13 -12.73
N PHE A 13 8.64 -6.36 -13.03
CA PHE A 13 7.81 -5.35 -13.70
C PHE A 13 7.61 -4.09 -12.86
N MET A 14 7.41 -4.22 -11.54
CA MET A 14 7.32 -3.07 -10.63
C MET A 14 8.64 -2.30 -10.55
N LEU A 15 9.77 -3.01 -10.52
CA LEU A 15 11.10 -2.39 -10.46
C LEU A 15 11.42 -1.65 -11.75
N ILE A 16 11.13 -2.25 -12.91
CA ILE A 16 11.34 -1.62 -14.23
C ILE A 16 10.50 -0.35 -14.37
N ASP A 17 9.25 -0.36 -13.89
CA ASP A 17 8.39 0.83 -13.89
C ASP A 17 8.99 1.97 -13.08
N HIS A 18 9.46 1.67 -11.87
CA HIS A 18 10.08 2.67 -10.99
C HIS A 18 11.42 3.19 -11.52
N ILE A 19 12.27 2.32 -12.08
CA ILE A 19 13.51 2.74 -12.75
C ILE A 19 13.21 3.62 -13.96
N GLY A 20 12.11 3.32 -14.67
CA GLY A 20 11.73 4.06 -15.86
C GLY A 20 11.36 5.52 -15.60
N VAL A 21 10.95 5.87 -14.37
CA VAL A 21 10.70 7.26 -13.95
C VAL A 21 11.99 8.06 -13.76
N PHE A 22 13.11 7.41 -13.44
CA PHE A 22 14.39 8.09 -13.23
C PHE A 22 15.13 8.43 -14.54
N ILE A 23 14.68 7.91 -15.68
CA ILE A 23 15.26 8.19 -16.99
C ILE A 23 14.37 9.22 -17.70
N PRO A 24 14.77 10.50 -17.78
CA PRO A 24 14.06 11.46 -18.64
C PRO A 24 14.19 10.97 -20.09
N ASP A 25 13.09 10.96 -20.85
CA ASP A 25 12.95 10.47 -22.25
C ASP A 25 12.56 9.01 -22.50
N LEU A 26 12.03 8.29 -21.50
CA LEU A 26 11.62 6.90 -21.69
C LEU A 26 10.23 6.74 -22.38
N PRO A 27 10.06 5.81 -23.34
CA PRO A 27 8.79 5.62 -24.05
C PRO A 27 7.63 5.13 -23.16
N ILE A 28 6.41 5.63 -23.43
CA ILE A 28 5.16 5.36 -22.68
C ILE A 28 4.87 3.87 -22.45
N TYR A 29 5.33 2.99 -23.36
CA TYR A 29 5.07 1.56 -23.33
C TYR A 29 5.69 0.86 -22.11
N LEU A 30 6.80 1.36 -21.58
CA LEU A 30 7.45 0.78 -20.38
C LEU A 30 6.58 0.95 -19.13
N HIS A 31 5.83 2.05 -19.05
CA HIS A 31 4.90 2.28 -17.96
C HIS A 31 3.67 1.34 -18.04
N TRP A 32 3.27 0.92 -19.24
CA TRP A 32 2.17 -0.04 -19.42
C TRP A 32 2.55 -1.43 -18.90
N ILE A 33 3.82 -1.82 -19.09
CA ILE A 33 4.37 -3.07 -18.55
C ILE A 33 4.40 -3.00 -17.02
N GLY A 34 4.78 -1.86 -16.45
CA GLY A 34 4.72 -1.60 -15.01
C GLY A 34 3.34 -1.84 -14.40
N ARG A 35 2.29 -1.33 -15.06
CA ARG A 35 0.89 -1.51 -14.62
C ARG A 35 0.41 -2.96 -14.64
N LEU A 36 1.01 -3.83 -15.47
CA LEU A 36 0.72 -5.26 -15.44
C LEU A 36 1.24 -5.96 -14.17
N SER A 37 2.17 -5.34 -13.44
CA SER A 37 2.62 -5.86 -12.15
C SER A 37 1.47 -5.96 -11.14
N ALA A 38 0.59 -4.96 -11.08
CA ALA A 38 -0.52 -4.90 -10.13
C ALA A 38 -1.49 -6.10 -10.22
N PRO A 39 -2.07 -6.44 -11.40
CA PRO A 39 -2.94 -7.61 -11.51
C PRO A 39 -2.23 -8.93 -11.23
N ILE A 40 -0.93 -9.05 -11.56
CA ILE A 40 -0.16 -10.27 -11.26
C ILE A 40 0.04 -10.44 -9.75
N PHE A 41 0.37 -9.35 -9.03
CA PHE A 41 0.48 -9.39 -7.58
C PHE A 41 -0.86 -9.70 -6.90
N ILE A 42 -1.96 -9.11 -7.37
CA ILE A 42 -3.30 -9.39 -6.85
C ILE A 42 -3.65 -10.87 -7.07
N PHE A 43 -3.41 -11.40 -8.27
CA PHE A 43 -3.63 -12.82 -8.57
C PHE A 43 -2.80 -13.73 -7.65
N CYS A 44 -1.51 -13.46 -7.52
CA CYS A 44 -0.62 -14.26 -6.69
C CYS A 44 -0.99 -14.18 -5.20
N SER A 45 -1.41 -13.00 -4.74
CA SER A 45 -1.85 -12.79 -3.36
C SER A 45 -3.15 -13.53 -3.08
N THR A 46 -4.18 -13.37 -3.93
CA THR A 46 -5.46 -14.08 -3.79
C THR A 46 -5.28 -15.60 -3.89
N TRP A 47 -4.46 -16.08 -4.82
CA TRP A 47 -4.16 -17.51 -4.93
C TRP A 47 -3.45 -18.03 -3.68
N GLY A 48 -2.39 -17.34 -3.24
CA GLY A 48 -1.66 -17.69 -2.02
C GLY A 48 -2.54 -17.63 -0.76
N PHE A 49 -3.53 -16.74 -0.75
CA PHE A 49 -4.47 -16.58 0.34
C PHE A 49 -5.52 -17.72 0.39
N THR A 50 -6.08 -18.10 -0.76
CA THR A 50 -7.11 -19.15 -0.86
C THR A 50 -6.56 -20.54 -0.54
N TYR A 51 -5.34 -20.85 -0.97
CA TYR A 51 -4.73 -22.17 -0.77
C TYR A 51 -4.01 -22.35 0.58
N THR A 52 -3.92 -21.32 1.42
CA THR A 52 -3.24 -21.45 2.72
C THR A 52 -4.20 -21.89 3.82
N SER A 53 -3.82 -22.92 4.60
CA SER A 53 -4.64 -23.38 5.73
C SER A 53 -4.75 -22.36 6.86
N SER A 54 -3.82 -21.39 6.96
CA SER A 54 -3.80 -20.41 8.05
C SER A 54 -3.88 -18.96 7.55
N LYS A 55 -5.08 -18.55 7.17
CA LYS A 55 -5.40 -17.20 6.66
C LYS A 55 -4.90 -16.06 7.58
N LYS A 56 -5.01 -16.24 8.90
CA LYS A 56 -4.53 -15.27 9.91
C LYS A 56 -3.02 -15.07 9.85
N LYS A 57 -2.23 -16.16 9.75
CA LYS A 57 -0.76 -16.07 9.67
C LYS A 57 -0.33 -15.41 8.37
N TYR A 58 -1.06 -15.66 7.27
CA TYR A 58 -0.81 -14.98 6.00
C TYR A 58 -1.04 -13.47 6.11
N LEU A 59 -2.18 -13.04 6.68
CA LEU A 59 -2.44 -11.62 6.90
C LEU A 59 -1.38 -10.95 7.77
N ILE A 60 -0.95 -11.59 8.87
CA ILE A 60 0.08 -11.00 9.76
C ILE A 60 1.38 -10.81 9.00
N ARG A 61 1.84 -11.80 8.23
CA ARG A 61 3.05 -11.66 7.40
C ARG A 61 2.92 -10.53 6.39
N LEU A 62 1.76 -10.40 5.74
CA LEU A 62 1.50 -9.35 4.76
C LEU A 62 1.43 -7.96 5.43
N TYR A 63 0.85 -7.87 6.62
CA TYR A 63 0.78 -6.65 7.41
C TYR A 63 2.16 -6.17 7.86
N VAL A 64 2.99 -7.08 8.36
CA VAL A 64 4.38 -6.78 8.73
C VAL A 64 5.17 -6.32 7.51
N ALA A 65 5.02 -6.98 6.36
CA ALA A 65 5.66 -6.54 5.12
C ALA A 65 5.20 -5.12 4.71
N GLY A 66 3.91 -4.82 4.82
CA GLY A 66 3.37 -3.48 4.56
C GLY A 66 3.91 -2.42 5.53
N LEU A 67 4.10 -2.76 6.80
CA LEU A 67 4.69 -1.86 7.80
C LEU A 67 6.18 -1.60 7.53
N VAL A 68 6.94 -2.64 7.18
CA VAL A 68 8.35 -2.50 6.78
C VAL A 68 8.46 -1.57 5.57
N MET A 69 7.58 -1.73 4.57
CA MET A 69 7.53 -0.84 3.42
C MET A 69 7.08 0.58 3.76
N ALA A 70 6.24 0.76 4.79
CA ALA A 70 5.88 2.08 5.31
C ALA A 70 7.08 2.79 5.95
N ILE A 71 7.89 2.06 6.72
CA ILE A 71 9.14 2.59 7.30
C ILE A 71 10.12 2.98 6.19
N ILE A 72 10.30 2.11 5.18
CA ILE A 72 11.14 2.41 4.01
C ILE A 72 10.63 3.65 3.26
N GLN A 73 9.32 3.80 3.12
CA GLN A 73 8.69 4.99 2.54
C GLN A 73 9.08 6.26 3.32
N VAL A 74 9.09 6.23 4.66
CA VAL A 74 9.54 7.37 5.47
C VAL A 74 11.02 7.66 5.27
N CYS A 75 11.86 6.63 5.11
CA CYS A 75 13.30 6.82 4.91
C CYS A 75 13.68 7.32 3.51
N ILE A 76 12.96 6.88 2.46
CA ILE A 76 13.34 7.09 1.04
C ILE A 76 12.36 8.06 0.33
N ASN A 77 11.32 8.53 1.02
CA ASN A 77 10.27 9.42 0.51
C ASN A 77 9.56 8.88 -0.76
N ILE A 78 9.22 7.59 -0.74
CA ILE A 78 8.45 6.95 -1.81
C ILE A 78 6.96 7.19 -1.55
N GLU A 79 6.22 7.75 -2.50
CA GLU A 79 4.84 8.19 -2.24
C GLU A 79 3.84 7.06 -2.01
N ASN A 80 4.02 5.89 -2.63
CA ASN A 80 2.96 4.88 -2.72
C ASN A 80 3.40 3.47 -2.32
N ASN A 81 2.67 2.90 -1.37
CA ASN A 81 2.90 1.54 -0.87
C ASN A 81 1.85 0.56 -1.41
N PHE A 82 2.20 -0.16 -2.49
CA PHE A 82 1.30 -1.14 -3.12
C PHE A 82 0.90 -2.29 -2.19
N PHE A 83 1.76 -2.66 -1.23
CA PHE A 83 1.46 -3.67 -0.21
C PHE A 83 0.24 -3.32 0.66
N ARG A 84 -0.03 -2.02 0.87
CA ARG A 84 -1.21 -1.56 1.60
C ARG A 84 -2.49 -1.97 0.86
N SER A 85 -2.51 -1.80 -0.46
CA SER A 85 -3.65 -2.17 -1.31
C SER A 85 -3.88 -3.68 -1.31
N LEU A 86 -2.81 -4.48 -1.41
CA LEU A 86 -2.90 -5.95 -1.33
C LEU A 86 -3.49 -6.40 0.01
N PHE A 87 -3.08 -5.77 1.12
CA PHE A 87 -3.60 -6.11 2.44
C PHE A 87 -5.10 -5.84 2.56
N SER A 88 -5.58 -4.70 2.05
CA SER A 88 -7.03 -4.39 2.04
C SER A 88 -7.83 -5.38 1.20
N ILE A 89 -7.32 -5.80 0.03
CA ILE A 89 -7.97 -6.83 -0.81
C ILE A 89 -8.09 -8.15 -0.06
N CYS A 90 -7.04 -8.61 0.63
CA CYS A 90 -7.10 -9.83 1.43
C CYS A 90 -8.12 -9.74 2.59
N ILE A 91 -8.30 -8.58 3.22
CA ILE A 91 -9.33 -8.38 4.24
C ILE A 91 -10.74 -8.49 3.65
N VAL A 92 -10.96 -7.91 2.46
CA VAL A 92 -12.25 -8.03 1.77
C VAL A 92 -12.56 -9.50 1.45
N ILE A 93 -11.58 -10.25 0.96
CA ILE A 93 -11.73 -11.69 0.71
C ILE A 93 -12.07 -12.44 2.00
N LEU A 94 -11.44 -12.09 3.13
CA LEU A 94 -11.75 -12.67 4.44
C LEU A 94 -13.16 -12.35 4.94
N LEU A 95 -13.63 -11.13 4.70
CA LEU A 95 -14.99 -10.73 5.02
C LEU A 95 -15.99 -11.57 4.23
N ILE A 96 -15.78 -11.73 2.93
CA ILE A 96 -16.63 -12.56 2.05
C ILE A 96 -16.61 -14.02 2.53
N ASP A 97 -15.43 -14.56 2.83
CA ASP A 97 -15.29 -15.95 3.27
C ASP A 97 -15.92 -16.20 4.65
N SER A 98 -15.80 -15.26 5.59
CA SER A 98 -16.42 -15.34 6.91
C SER A 98 -17.94 -15.21 6.85
N TYR A 99 -18.44 -14.36 5.94
CA TYR A 99 -19.88 -14.23 5.68
C TYR A 99 -20.45 -15.54 5.11
N ARG A 100 -19.74 -16.15 4.14
CA ARG A 100 -20.15 -17.42 3.54
C ARG A 100 -20.17 -18.58 4.54
N ASN A 101 -19.17 -18.65 5.44
CA ASN A 101 -19.07 -19.71 6.44
C ASN A 101 -19.94 -19.47 7.69
N LYS A 102 -20.74 -18.39 7.75
CA LYS A 102 -21.52 -17.97 8.93
C LYS A 102 -20.69 -17.93 10.23
N ASP A 103 -19.43 -17.54 10.10
CA ASP A 103 -18.49 -17.50 11.23
C ASP A 103 -18.78 -16.27 12.12
N GLY A 104 -18.95 -16.49 13.43
CA GLY A 104 -19.16 -15.43 14.43
C GLY A 104 -17.99 -14.44 14.58
N ASN A 105 -16.86 -14.69 13.92
CA ASN A 105 -15.68 -13.83 13.92
C ASN A 105 -15.77 -12.66 12.90
N PHE A 106 -16.84 -12.55 12.11
CA PHE A 106 -17.04 -11.47 11.13
C PHE A 106 -16.78 -10.05 11.71
N LYS A 107 -17.31 -9.77 12.91
CA LYS A 107 -17.15 -8.48 13.58
C LYS A 107 -15.68 -8.12 13.86
N LYS A 108 -14.83 -9.11 14.13
CA LYS A 108 -13.39 -8.91 14.37
C LYS A 108 -12.67 -8.47 13.09
N TYR A 109 -12.99 -9.11 11.96
CA TYR A 109 -12.40 -8.76 10.67
C TYR A 109 -12.88 -7.39 10.16
N LEU A 110 -14.14 -7.05 10.41
CA LEU A 110 -14.68 -5.72 10.11
C LEU A 110 -13.95 -4.62 10.89
N CYS A 111 -13.63 -4.86 12.17
CA CYS A 111 -12.88 -3.94 13.02
C CYS A 111 -11.42 -3.72 12.57
N MET A 112 -10.82 -4.66 11.82
CA MET A 112 -9.46 -4.51 11.30
C MET A 112 -9.34 -3.46 10.17
N ILE A 113 -10.42 -3.16 9.45
CA ILE A 113 -10.41 -2.15 8.35
C ILE A 113 -10.11 -0.73 8.86
N PRO A 114 -10.83 -0.17 9.85
CA PRO A 114 -10.52 1.16 10.36
C PRO A 114 -9.15 1.20 11.06
N LEU A 115 -8.75 0.12 11.74
CA LEU A 115 -7.45 0.03 12.42
C LEU A 115 -6.26 0.22 11.44
N GLN A 116 -6.39 -0.25 10.20
CA GLN A 116 -5.38 -0.05 9.16
C GLN A 116 -5.17 1.42 8.80
N LYS A 117 -6.26 2.22 8.79
CA LYS A 117 -6.17 3.62 8.41
C LYS A 117 -5.38 4.41 9.45
N GLU A 118 -5.62 4.17 10.73
CA GLU A 118 -4.92 4.85 11.82
C GLU A 118 -3.41 4.58 11.80
N VAL A 119 -3.02 3.31 11.62
CA VAL A 119 -1.60 2.94 11.64
C VAL A 119 -0.84 3.50 10.43
N PHE A 120 -1.40 3.37 9.22
CA PHE A 120 -0.75 3.91 8.02
C PHE A 120 -0.82 5.44 7.93
N PHE A 121 -1.89 6.07 8.45
CA PHE A 121 -1.99 7.53 8.53
C PHE A 121 -0.95 8.10 9.50
N SER A 122 -0.78 7.49 10.68
CA SER A 122 0.23 7.91 11.66
C SER A 122 1.66 7.82 11.12
N CYS A 123 1.94 6.82 10.28
CA CYS A 123 3.26 6.64 9.66
C CYS A 123 3.51 7.59 8.49
N HIS A 124 2.45 8.06 7.81
CA HIS A 124 2.55 9.04 6.73
C HIS A 124 2.58 10.51 7.22
N LEU A 125 1.97 10.79 8.38
CA LEU A 125 1.92 12.12 8.99
C LEU A 125 3.29 12.84 9.15
N PRO A 126 4.41 12.19 9.52
CA PRO A 126 5.70 12.88 9.65
C PRO A 126 6.22 13.47 8.33
N LEU A 127 5.88 12.90 7.17
CA LEU A 127 6.33 13.40 5.86
C LEU A 127 5.62 14.70 5.47
N LYS A 128 4.29 14.74 5.61
CA LYS A 128 3.52 15.93 5.25
C LYS A 128 3.77 17.10 6.21
N LYS A 129 4.11 16.82 7.47
CA LYS A 129 4.47 17.85 8.45
C LYS A 129 5.78 18.56 8.07
N ILE A 130 6.74 17.82 7.51
CA ILE A 130 8.00 18.34 6.97
C ILE A 130 7.77 19.18 5.71
N ASP A 131 6.92 18.74 4.77
CA ASP A 131 6.58 19.54 3.59
C ASP A 131 5.79 20.81 3.94
N TRP A 132 4.89 20.77 4.95
CA TRP A 132 4.15 21.95 5.39
C TRP A 132 5.05 23.00 6.06
N GLU A 133 6.03 22.61 6.88
CA GLU A 133 7.01 23.56 7.43
C GLU A 133 7.93 24.13 6.34
N TYR A 134 8.30 23.34 5.33
CA TYR A 134 9.10 23.80 4.19
C TYR A 134 8.32 24.73 3.24
N HIS A 135 7.02 24.50 3.07
CA HIS A 135 6.13 25.36 2.29
C HIS A 135 5.80 26.65 3.06
N LEU A 136 5.51 26.58 4.37
CA LEU A 136 5.26 27.76 5.23
C LEU A 136 6.49 28.68 5.35
N SER A 137 7.70 28.13 5.29
CA SER A 137 8.96 28.92 5.34
C SER A 137 9.37 29.54 4.00
N ASN A 138 8.84 29.05 2.87
CA ASN A 138 9.10 29.58 1.52
C ASN A 138 7.86 30.25 0.87
N LEU A 139 6.77 30.39 1.61
CA LEU A 139 5.59 31.13 1.19
C LEU A 139 5.93 32.64 1.20
N PRO A 140 5.88 33.35 0.05
CA PRO A 140 5.93 34.81 0.08
C PRO A 140 4.80 35.29 0.98
N LEU A 141 5.12 36.31 1.79
CA LEU A 141 4.38 36.94 2.88
C LEU A 141 2.99 37.53 2.50
N PHE A 142 2.21 36.87 1.65
CA PHE A 142 1.08 37.44 0.92
C PHE A 142 -0.24 36.67 1.05
N TRP A 143 -0.28 35.53 1.76
CA TRP A 143 -1.52 34.74 1.91
C TRP A 143 -1.89 34.42 3.36
N PHE A 144 -1.66 35.38 4.27
CA PHE A 144 -2.38 35.40 5.55
C PHE A 144 -3.58 36.35 5.43
N PRO A 145 -4.81 35.84 5.29
CA PRO A 145 -5.94 36.54 5.86
C PRO A 145 -6.59 35.67 6.93
N LEU A 146 -6.97 36.34 8.01
CA LEU A 146 -7.94 35.93 9.02
C LEU A 146 -7.38 35.17 10.23
N ARG A 147 -6.79 35.99 11.09
CA ARG A 147 -7.07 35.98 12.53
C ARG A 147 -8.56 35.80 12.81
N PHE A 148 -8.90 34.77 13.56
CA PHE A 148 -10.09 34.69 14.40
C PHE A 148 -9.68 33.94 15.68
N ASP A 149 -9.22 34.70 16.66
CA ASP A 149 -9.22 34.28 18.06
C ASP A 149 -10.61 34.60 18.63
N ALA A 150 -11.15 33.66 19.41
CA ALA A 150 -12.21 33.93 20.37
C ALA A 150 -11.61 34.53 21.66
#